data_AF-A0A1Y4L404-F1
#
_entry.id   AF-A0A1Y4L404-F1
#
_cell.length_a   1.000
_cell.length_b   1.000
_cell.length_c   1.000
_cell.angle_alpha   90.00
_cell.angle_beta   90.00
_cell.angle_gamma   90.00
#
_symmetry.space_group_name_H-M   'P 1'
#
loop_
_entity.id
_entity.type
_entity.pdbx_description
1 polymer ?
#
loop_
_entity_poly.entity_id
_entity_poly.type
_entity_poly.pdbx_seq_one_letter_code
_entity_poly.pdbx_strand_id
1 'polypeptide(L)'
;MTIKELERRTGLPRTSIRFYEQEGLLTPERRENNYRDYSEDNVRTLEKIKLLRRLSLDLEAIRRLQAGELSLSRALAGQALALEGDRDDLERYAQVCEELSRTETSYDDLDPEPWLAALEEKSLPLSRRVDPAEQDSIAAAPYPWRRYFARALDLSLAGILWSALQYLVLHWYWPEFGLMGFADTLVSAWGAWLFLLVLEPILLCTWGYTPGKRLLRLKVRREDGSKLDLERAVIRTAWIFLRGFALGVPLLNILCLGTCYDRCIKDQVMPWDQGLRYTVRPAGKKRVAAYVAISLLFPLPSMAIVSESWRLPNPDGPLTPEQVVENYNFLERRVESLWGERPQLSLEPDGRWREAPPVYQDLQEGWMWLELEDSEWGPVEFSTDEDGYVTGFSVTWSPRGSSYGEKLDLWWPTTEFLPNLFLALSPGAEDWSFPWQKTFSDKRVDAVGLALALDQVDFSQTGSRLSSQREDLGGLTGTVEVLDSQGYQSTIETGRLLQEDPGNGVLVLRFTAALSD
;
A
#
# COMPACT_ATOMS: atom_id res chain seq x y z
N MET A 1 -0.31 -48.82 8.41
CA MET A 1 0.64 -48.16 7.48
C MET A 1 0.46 -46.65 7.51
N THR A 2 1.50 -45.86 7.18
CA THR A 2 1.36 -44.41 6.99
C THR A 2 0.83 -44.09 5.58
N ILE A 3 0.33 -42.88 5.36
CA ILE A 3 -0.14 -42.47 4.02
C ILE A 3 0.98 -42.47 2.97
N LYS A 4 2.24 -42.24 3.38
CA LYS A 4 3.41 -42.31 2.49
C LYS A 4 3.67 -43.75 2.03
N GLU A 5 3.52 -44.70 2.95
CA GLU A 5 3.63 -46.11 2.60
C GLU A 5 2.47 -46.55 1.71
N LEU A 6 1.28 -46.04 1.98
CA LEU A 6 0.09 -46.33 1.18
C LEU A 6 0.18 -45.80 -0.26
N GLU A 7 0.69 -44.58 -0.43
CA GLU A 7 1.03 -44.00 -1.73
C GLU A 7 2.04 -44.86 -2.48
N ARG A 8 3.12 -45.30 -1.80
CA ARG A 8 4.14 -46.15 -2.41
C ARG A 8 3.59 -47.49 -2.89
N ARG A 9 2.68 -48.11 -2.12
CA ARG A 9 2.12 -49.43 -2.46
C ARG A 9 1.02 -49.35 -3.52
N THR A 10 0.12 -48.39 -3.42
CA THR A 10 -1.02 -48.26 -4.33
C THR A 10 -0.68 -47.49 -5.62
N GLY A 11 0.40 -46.70 -5.59
CA GLY A 11 0.76 -45.76 -6.65
C GLY A 11 -0.24 -44.60 -6.80
N LEU A 12 -1.15 -44.43 -5.84
CA LEU A 12 -2.07 -43.29 -5.81
C LEU A 12 -1.41 -42.13 -5.07
N PRO A 13 -1.50 -40.89 -5.60
CA PRO A 13 -1.05 -39.71 -4.88
C PRO A 13 -1.72 -39.62 -3.52
N ARG A 14 -0.99 -39.14 -2.50
CA ARG A 14 -1.57 -38.91 -1.16
C ARG A 14 -2.84 -38.05 -1.19
N THR A 15 -2.93 -37.12 -2.13
CA THR A 15 -4.09 -36.25 -2.33
C THR A 15 -5.34 -37.06 -2.68
N SER A 16 -5.24 -38.01 -3.61
CA SER A 16 -6.33 -38.91 -3.97
C SER A 16 -6.74 -39.84 -2.83
N ILE A 17 -5.76 -40.36 -2.08
CA ILE A 17 -6.02 -41.20 -0.91
C ILE A 17 -6.84 -40.43 0.14
N ARG A 18 -6.45 -39.18 0.45
CA ARG A 18 -7.19 -38.32 1.40
C ARG A 18 -8.58 -37.95 0.88
N PHE A 19 -8.70 -37.72 -0.42
CA PHE A 19 -9.97 -37.43 -1.04
C PHE A 19 -10.93 -38.62 -0.89
N TYR A 20 -10.48 -39.84 -1.15
CA TYR A 20 -11.30 -41.05 -0.93
C TYR A 20 -11.66 -41.27 0.54
N GLU A 21 -10.77 -40.92 1.48
CA GLU A 21 -11.09 -40.92 2.92
C GLU A 21 -12.21 -39.91 3.23
N GLN A 22 -12.13 -38.68 2.69
CA GLN A 22 -13.14 -37.64 2.91
C GLN A 22 -14.50 -37.99 2.29
N GLU A 23 -14.51 -38.65 1.12
CA GLU A 23 -15.72 -39.13 0.46
C GLU A 23 -16.33 -40.37 1.13
N GLY A 24 -15.73 -40.85 2.23
CA GLY A 24 -16.20 -42.01 3.00
C GLY A 24 -15.88 -43.37 2.36
N LEU A 25 -15.07 -43.39 1.29
CA LEU A 25 -14.68 -44.61 0.58
C LEU A 25 -13.55 -45.38 1.28
N LEU A 26 -12.86 -44.74 2.23
CA LEU A 26 -11.88 -45.32 3.13
C LEU A 26 -12.13 -44.87 4.57
N THR A 27 -11.93 -45.78 5.52
CA THR A 27 -12.07 -45.49 6.96
C THR A 27 -10.88 -46.08 7.72
N PRO A 28 -9.73 -45.39 7.77
CA PRO A 28 -8.57 -45.87 8.51
C PRO A 28 -8.78 -45.73 10.03
N GLU A 29 -8.23 -46.67 10.79
CA GLU A 29 -8.18 -46.58 12.24
C GLU A 29 -7.23 -45.44 12.68
N ARG A 30 -7.40 -44.97 13.92
CA ARG A 30 -6.50 -43.98 14.51
C ARG A 30 -5.75 -44.61 15.67
N ARG A 31 -4.44 -44.40 15.71
CA ARG A 31 -3.58 -44.77 16.85
C ARG A 31 -3.83 -43.85 18.03
N GLU A 32 -3.35 -44.26 19.21
CA GLU A 32 -3.41 -43.48 20.46
C GLU A 32 -2.83 -42.06 20.33
N ASN A 33 -1.87 -41.86 19.43
CA ASN A 33 -1.29 -40.55 19.12
C ASN A 33 -2.06 -39.75 18.04
N ASN A 34 -3.29 -40.15 17.73
CA ASN A 34 -4.20 -39.55 16.72
C ASN A 34 -3.68 -39.59 15.27
N TYR A 35 -2.64 -40.37 14.97
CA TYR A 35 -2.19 -40.63 13.59
C TYR A 35 -3.05 -41.71 12.94
N ARG A 36 -3.32 -41.52 11.64
CA ARG A 36 -4.02 -42.51 10.80
C ARG A 36 -3.18 -43.76 10.61
N ASP A 37 -3.78 -44.92 10.84
CA ASP A 37 -3.21 -46.23 10.57
C ASP A 37 -4.02 -46.94 9.49
N TYR A 38 -3.42 -47.06 8.30
CA TYR A 38 -4.06 -47.75 7.19
C TYR A 38 -3.77 -49.25 7.26
N SER A 39 -4.82 -50.07 7.33
CA SER A 39 -4.74 -51.54 7.26
C SER A 39 -4.49 -52.05 5.83
N GLU A 40 -4.25 -53.35 5.68
CA GLU A 40 -4.18 -53.96 4.34
C GLU A 40 -5.51 -53.95 3.59
N ASP A 41 -6.63 -53.93 4.31
CA ASP A 41 -7.95 -53.79 3.68
C ASP A 41 -8.13 -52.40 3.04
N ASN A 42 -7.50 -51.38 3.62
CA ASN A 42 -7.45 -50.06 3.00
C ASN A 42 -6.67 -50.08 1.68
N VAL A 43 -5.56 -50.82 1.60
CA VAL A 43 -4.81 -51.01 0.34
C VAL A 43 -5.69 -51.68 -0.71
N ARG A 44 -6.33 -52.81 -0.37
CA ARG A 44 -7.22 -53.53 -1.29
C ARG A 44 -8.40 -52.68 -1.75
N THR A 45 -8.94 -51.86 -0.86
CA THR A 45 -10.02 -50.92 -1.18
C THR A 45 -9.56 -49.86 -2.16
N LEU A 46 -8.38 -49.26 -1.94
CA LEU A 46 -7.78 -48.32 -2.88
C LEU A 46 -7.46 -48.92 -4.24
N GLU A 47 -6.98 -50.17 -4.29
CA GLU A 47 -6.75 -50.88 -5.55
C GLU A 47 -8.05 -51.12 -6.33
N LYS A 48 -9.14 -51.47 -5.65
CA LYS A 48 -10.48 -51.57 -6.26
C LYS A 48 -10.97 -50.23 -6.78
N ILE A 49 -10.87 -49.17 -5.97
CA ILE A 49 -11.24 -47.81 -6.39
C ILE A 49 -10.42 -47.41 -7.62
N LYS A 50 -9.10 -47.59 -7.59
CA LYS A 50 -8.19 -47.32 -8.71
C LYS A 50 -8.61 -48.05 -9.99
N LEU A 51 -8.96 -49.33 -9.90
CA LEU A 51 -9.43 -50.12 -11.04
C LEU A 51 -10.75 -49.55 -11.59
N LEU A 52 -11.74 -49.34 -10.74
CA LEU A 52 -13.07 -48.89 -11.16
C LEU A 52 -13.02 -47.46 -11.73
N ARG A 53 -12.20 -46.57 -11.16
CA ARG A 53 -11.95 -45.23 -11.71
C ARG A 53 -11.26 -45.28 -13.06
N ARG A 54 -10.32 -46.22 -13.28
CA ARG A 54 -9.72 -46.46 -14.61
C ARG A 54 -10.70 -46.99 -15.65
N LEU A 55 -11.76 -47.65 -15.20
CA LEU A 55 -12.89 -48.06 -16.05
C LEU A 55 -13.94 -46.96 -16.20
N SER A 56 -13.64 -45.73 -15.77
CA SER A 56 -14.51 -44.56 -15.85
C SER A 56 -15.80 -44.65 -15.05
N LEU A 57 -15.88 -45.51 -14.02
CA LEU A 57 -16.98 -45.45 -13.06
C LEU A 57 -16.82 -44.22 -12.16
N ASP A 58 -17.91 -43.51 -11.91
CA ASP A 58 -17.95 -42.40 -10.96
C ASP A 58 -17.89 -42.88 -9.50
N LEU A 59 -17.59 -41.96 -8.58
CA LEU A 59 -17.47 -42.28 -7.15
C LEU A 59 -18.81 -42.71 -6.55
N GLU A 60 -19.92 -42.26 -7.12
CA GLU A 60 -21.26 -42.62 -6.66
C GLU A 60 -21.58 -44.08 -6.96
N ALA A 61 -21.26 -44.56 -8.18
CA ALA A 61 -21.34 -45.97 -8.51
C ALA A 61 -20.43 -46.80 -7.61
N ILE A 62 -19.23 -46.32 -7.29
CA ILE A 62 -18.30 -47.00 -6.38
C ILE A 62 -18.86 -47.07 -4.95
N ARG A 63 -19.48 -46.00 -4.44
CA ARG A 63 -20.19 -46.01 -3.14
C ARG A 63 -21.30 -47.03 -3.11
N ARG A 64 -22.16 -47.04 -4.14
CA ARG A 64 -23.28 -47.99 -4.27
C ARG A 64 -22.79 -49.43 -4.40
N LEU A 65 -21.65 -49.65 -5.03
CA LEU A 65 -20.98 -50.96 -5.08
C LEU A 65 -20.48 -51.38 -3.69
N GLN A 66 -19.86 -50.47 -2.92
CA GLN A 66 -19.42 -50.75 -1.54
C GLN A 66 -20.60 -51.00 -0.58
N ALA A 67 -21.71 -50.29 -0.76
CA ALA A 67 -22.94 -50.45 0.01
C ALA A 67 -23.77 -51.69 -0.38
N GLY A 68 -23.43 -52.37 -1.50
CA GLY A 68 -24.17 -53.52 -2.01
C GLY A 68 -25.47 -53.17 -2.74
N GLU A 69 -25.73 -51.89 -2.99
CA GLU A 69 -26.92 -51.37 -3.67
C GLU A 69 -26.85 -51.51 -5.21
N LEU A 70 -25.64 -51.68 -5.73
CA LEU A 70 -25.37 -51.91 -7.14
C LEU A 70 -24.50 -53.16 -7.27
N SER A 71 -24.84 -54.06 -8.19
CA SER A 71 -23.98 -55.21 -8.49
C SER A 71 -22.85 -54.80 -9.44
N LEU A 72 -21.66 -55.38 -9.24
CA LEU A 72 -20.51 -55.15 -10.10
C LEU A 72 -20.81 -55.51 -11.56
N SER A 73 -21.55 -56.60 -11.79
CA SER A 73 -21.97 -57.03 -13.13
C SER A 73 -22.82 -55.98 -13.84
N ARG A 74 -23.79 -55.38 -13.14
CA ARG A 74 -24.68 -54.36 -13.72
C ARG A 74 -23.93 -53.06 -13.99
N ALA A 75 -23.05 -52.65 -13.07
CA ALA A 75 -22.24 -51.45 -13.24
C ALA A 75 -21.31 -51.58 -14.46
N LEU A 76 -20.61 -52.70 -14.58
CA LEU A 76 -19.68 -52.95 -15.69
C LEU A 76 -20.40 -53.17 -17.03
N ALA A 77 -21.57 -53.81 -17.04
CA ALA A 77 -22.38 -53.96 -18.25
C ALA A 77 -22.86 -52.60 -18.77
N GLY A 78 -23.33 -51.71 -17.88
CA GLY A 78 -23.71 -50.35 -18.25
C GLY A 78 -22.53 -49.56 -18.79
N GLN A 79 -21.36 -49.67 -18.16
CA GLN A 79 -20.14 -49.00 -18.61
C GLN A 79 -19.61 -49.55 -19.93
N ALA A 80 -19.70 -50.86 -20.16
CA ALA A 80 -19.31 -51.47 -21.43
C ALA A 80 -20.18 -50.95 -22.60
N LEU A 81 -21.49 -50.86 -22.38
CA LEU A 81 -22.41 -50.28 -23.37
C LEU A 81 -22.13 -48.79 -23.63
N ALA A 82 -21.76 -48.03 -22.58
CA ALA A 82 -21.33 -46.64 -22.75
C ALA A 82 -20.03 -46.54 -23.58
N LEU A 83 -19.05 -47.41 -23.32
CA LEU A 83 -17.79 -47.47 -24.07
C LEU A 83 -17.97 -47.91 -25.53
N GLU A 84 -18.96 -48.76 -25.81
CA GLU A 84 -19.35 -49.08 -27.20
C GLU A 84 -19.87 -47.82 -27.92
N GLY A 85 -20.72 -47.02 -27.27
CA GLY A 85 -21.12 -45.71 -27.79
C GLY A 85 -19.94 -44.77 -28.03
N ASP A 86 -19.00 -44.68 -27.08
CA ASP A 86 -17.78 -43.87 -27.21
C ASP A 86 -16.91 -44.33 -28.40
N ARG A 87 -16.82 -45.65 -28.66
CA ARG A 87 -16.09 -46.19 -29.80
C ARG A 87 -16.75 -45.77 -31.12
N ASP A 88 -18.07 -45.91 -31.21
CA ASP A 88 -18.81 -45.57 -32.42
C ASP A 88 -18.73 -44.06 -32.71
N ASP A 89 -18.67 -43.21 -31.68
CA ASP A 89 -18.44 -41.76 -31.83
C ASP A 89 -17.00 -41.44 -32.27
N LEU A 90 -16.00 -42.11 -31.70
CA LEU A 90 -14.60 -41.94 -32.11
C LEU A 90 -14.38 -42.34 -33.57
N GLU A 91 -15.02 -43.41 -34.02
CA GLU A 91 -14.99 -43.85 -35.41
C GLU A 91 -15.61 -42.79 -36.33
N ARG A 92 -16.74 -42.19 -35.93
CA ARG A 92 -17.36 -41.07 -36.67
C ARG A 92 -16.43 -39.86 -36.76
N TYR A 93 -15.76 -39.50 -35.66
CA TYR A 93 -14.84 -38.36 -35.64
C TYR A 93 -13.62 -38.61 -36.52
N ALA A 94 -13.11 -39.85 -36.52
CA ALA A 94 -12.03 -40.26 -37.41
C ALA A 94 -12.46 -40.16 -38.88
N GLN A 95 -13.69 -40.58 -39.22
CA GLN A 95 -14.25 -40.45 -40.57
C GLN A 95 -14.34 -38.99 -41.01
N VAL A 96 -14.90 -38.10 -40.18
CA VAL A 96 -14.96 -36.66 -40.46
C VAL A 96 -13.56 -36.07 -40.68
N CYS A 97 -12.58 -36.42 -39.83
CA CYS A 97 -11.19 -36.00 -40.00
C CYS A 97 -10.60 -36.50 -41.33
N GLU A 98 -10.86 -37.75 -41.71
CA GLU A 98 -10.37 -38.34 -42.96
C GLU A 98 -10.98 -37.67 -44.19
N GLU A 99 -12.31 -37.49 -44.20
CA GLU A 99 -13.04 -36.83 -45.29
C GLU A 99 -12.64 -35.37 -45.46
N LEU A 100 -12.55 -34.63 -44.35
CA LEU A 100 -12.12 -33.23 -44.36
C LEU A 100 -10.66 -33.11 -44.80
N SER A 101 -9.78 -34.06 -44.41
CA SER A 101 -8.39 -34.07 -44.89
C SER A 101 -8.25 -34.30 -46.39
N ARG A 102 -9.21 -35.01 -47.02
CA ARG A 102 -9.23 -35.28 -48.47
C ARG A 102 -9.75 -34.12 -49.30
N THR A 103 -10.46 -33.18 -48.68
CA THR A 103 -11.14 -32.09 -49.39
C THR A 103 -10.20 -30.92 -49.72
N GLU A 104 -8.98 -30.90 -49.15
CA GLU A 104 -7.94 -29.86 -49.36
C GLU A 104 -8.45 -28.40 -49.22
N THR A 105 -9.47 -28.17 -48.38
CA THR A 105 -10.05 -26.85 -48.16
C THR A 105 -9.16 -25.97 -47.30
N SER A 106 -8.97 -24.71 -47.70
CA SER A 106 -8.29 -23.71 -46.86
C SER A 106 -9.14 -23.40 -45.61
N TYR A 107 -8.52 -22.87 -44.55
CA TYR A 107 -9.26 -22.49 -43.35
C TYR A 107 -10.34 -21.44 -43.63
N ASP A 108 -10.10 -20.53 -44.57
CA ASP A 108 -11.01 -19.42 -44.89
C ASP A 108 -12.21 -19.87 -45.73
N ASP A 109 -12.09 -21.01 -46.44
CA ASP A 109 -13.13 -21.57 -47.32
C ASP A 109 -13.88 -22.76 -46.67
N LEU A 110 -13.61 -23.06 -45.40
CA LEU A 110 -14.24 -24.18 -44.69
C LEU A 110 -15.68 -23.82 -44.29
N ASP A 111 -16.67 -24.45 -44.93
CA ASP A 111 -18.05 -24.45 -44.49
C ASP A 111 -18.26 -25.49 -43.35
N PRO A 112 -18.55 -25.07 -42.11
CA PRO A 112 -18.65 -25.97 -40.97
C PRO A 112 -19.98 -26.72 -40.88
N GLU A 113 -21.06 -26.25 -41.50
CA GLU A 113 -22.41 -26.80 -41.28
C GLU A 113 -22.54 -28.31 -41.58
N PRO A 114 -22.04 -28.83 -42.72
CA PRO A 114 -22.17 -30.26 -43.04
C PRO A 114 -21.41 -31.16 -42.06
N TRP A 115 -20.24 -30.70 -41.61
CA TRP A 115 -19.40 -31.43 -40.67
C TRP A 115 -19.97 -31.40 -39.26
N LEU A 116 -20.53 -30.28 -38.82
CA LEU A 116 -21.22 -30.19 -37.53
C LEU A 116 -22.48 -31.06 -37.51
N ALA A 117 -23.26 -31.07 -38.59
CA ALA A 117 -24.43 -31.93 -38.71
C ALA A 117 -24.06 -33.42 -38.62
N ALA A 118 -22.98 -33.84 -39.28
CA ALA A 118 -22.45 -35.20 -39.19
C ALA A 118 -21.97 -35.57 -37.77
N LEU A 119 -21.56 -34.60 -36.96
CA LEU A 119 -21.12 -34.80 -35.58
C LEU A 119 -22.27 -34.77 -34.56
N GLU A 120 -23.39 -34.12 -34.89
CA GLU A 120 -24.52 -33.86 -33.98
C GLU A 120 -25.67 -34.88 -34.05
N GLU A 121 -25.62 -35.83 -35.00
CA GLU A 121 -26.71 -36.78 -35.25
C GLU A 121 -27.07 -37.69 -34.04
N LYS A 122 -26.18 -37.82 -33.04
CA LYS A 122 -26.49 -38.35 -31.69
C LYS A 122 -25.72 -37.60 -30.60
N SER A 123 -26.41 -37.34 -29.48
CA SER A 123 -25.86 -36.59 -28.35
C SER A 123 -24.63 -37.25 -27.74
N LEU A 124 -23.54 -36.48 -27.67
CA LEU A 124 -22.29 -36.79 -26.97
C LEU A 124 -22.50 -37.30 -25.52
N PRO A 125 -21.92 -38.44 -25.12
CA PRO A 125 -21.88 -38.84 -23.71
C PRO A 125 -20.89 -37.99 -22.89
N LEU A 126 -21.23 -37.83 -21.60
CA LEU A 126 -20.55 -37.00 -20.60
C LEU A 126 -19.12 -37.47 -20.22
N SER A 127 -18.65 -38.61 -20.73
CA SER A 127 -17.37 -39.25 -20.35
C SER A 127 -16.13 -38.48 -20.81
N ARG A 128 -16.27 -37.55 -21.77
CA ARG A 128 -15.12 -36.88 -22.39
C ARG A 128 -14.84 -35.50 -21.81
N ARG A 129 -14.34 -35.44 -20.57
CA ARG A 129 -13.58 -34.29 -20.03
C ARG A 129 -12.83 -34.72 -18.76
N VAL A 130 -11.51 -34.96 -18.90
CA VAL A 130 -10.50 -35.16 -17.83
C VAL A 130 -10.45 -36.59 -17.27
N ASP A 131 -9.23 -37.09 -17.03
CA ASP A 131 -8.98 -38.33 -16.27
C ASP A 131 -9.71 -38.22 -14.92
N PRO A 132 -10.70 -39.07 -14.62
CA PRO A 132 -11.46 -38.97 -13.38
C PRO A 132 -10.55 -39.00 -12.14
N ALA A 133 -9.39 -39.65 -12.22
CA ALA A 133 -8.39 -39.68 -11.15
C ALA A 133 -7.66 -38.34 -10.92
N GLU A 134 -7.59 -37.44 -11.93
CA GLU A 134 -7.05 -36.08 -11.75
C GLU A 134 -8.05 -35.15 -11.04
N GLN A 135 -9.35 -35.40 -11.17
CA GLN A 135 -10.40 -34.61 -10.50
C GLN A 135 -10.57 -34.97 -9.01
N ASP A 136 -10.18 -36.19 -8.64
CA ASP A 136 -10.22 -36.75 -7.29
C ASP A 136 -9.08 -36.20 -6.40
N SER A 137 -8.81 -34.90 -6.49
CA SER A 137 -7.86 -34.20 -5.64
C SER A 137 -8.45 -32.88 -5.15
N ILE A 138 -8.52 -32.71 -3.83
CA ILE A 138 -8.77 -31.42 -3.21
C ILE A 138 -7.48 -30.64 -3.39
N ALA A 139 -7.34 -29.91 -4.50
CA ALA A 139 -6.16 -29.12 -4.75
C ALA A 139 -6.10 -27.97 -3.73
N ALA A 140 -5.52 -28.21 -2.55
CA ALA A 140 -5.06 -27.16 -1.65
C ALA A 140 -3.76 -26.54 -2.19
N ALA A 141 -3.71 -26.26 -3.50
CA ALA A 141 -2.74 -25.42 -4.20
C ALA A 141 -1.45 -25.16 -3.40
N PRO A 142 -0.54 -26.15 -3.27
CA PRO A 142 0.59 -26.15 -2.34
C PRO A 142 1.73 -25.22 -2.81
N TYR A 143 1.38 -23.97 -3.13
CA TYR A 143 2.23 -22.95 -3.71
C TYR A 143 2.26 -21.73 -2.77
N PRO A 144 2.80 -21.85 -1.56
CA PRO A 144 2.76 -20.79 -0.54
C PRO A 144 3.32 -19.47 -1.06
N TRP A 145 4.45 -19.51 -1.76
CA TRP A 145 5.07 -18.32 -2.34
C TRP A 145 4.20 -17.61 -3.38
N ARG A 146 3.51 -18.35 -4.25
CA ARG A 146 2.59 -17.72 -5.21
C ARG A 146 1.42 -17.03 -4.52
N ARG A 147 0.89 -17.63 -3.46
CA ARG A 147 -0.20 -17.05 -2.66
C ARG A 147 0.28 -15.79 -1.94
N TYR A 148 1.46 -15.86 -1.33
CA TYR A 148 2.12 -14.73 -0.68
C TYR A 148 2.36 -13.58 -1.65
N PHE A 149 3.02 -13.83 -2.78
CA PHE A 149 3.33 -12.80 -3.78
C PHE A 149 2.07 -12.21 -4.44
N ALA A 150 1.04 -13.02 -4.70
CA ALA A 150 -0.24 -12.49 -5.18
C ALA A 150 -0.85 -11.51 -4.16
N ARG A 151 -0.83 -11.87 -2.88
CA ARG A 151 -1.32 -11.01 -1.79
C ARG A 151 -0.45 -9.77 -1.60
N ALA A 152 0.87 -9.91 -1.67
CA ALA A 152 1.80 -8.81 -1.54
C ALA A 152 1.53 -7.75 -2.62
N LEU A 153 1.34 -8.17 -3.87
CA LEU A 153 0.96 -7.24 -4.94
C LEU A 153 -0.40 -6.58 -4.69
N ASP A 154 -1.41 -7.34 -4.25
CA ASP A 154 -2.73 -6.78 -3.95
C ASP A 154 -2.66 -5.74 -2.82
N LEU A 155 -1.87 -6.01 -1.76
CA LEU A 155 -1.65 -5.07 -0.65
C LEU A 155 -0.86 -3.84 -1.08
N SER A 156 0.18 -4.02 -1.91
CA SER A 156 0.93 -2.94 -2.52
C SER A 156 0.00 -1.98 -3.29
N LEU A 157 -0.83 -2.52 -4.19
CA LEU A 157 -1.79 -1.69 -4.96
C LEU A 157 -2.80 -0.97 -4.05
N ALA A 158 -3.28 -1.63 -3.00
CA ALA A 158 -4.15 -0.99 -2.01
C ALA A 158 -3.42 0.08 -1.19
N GLY A 159 -2.12 -0.13 -0.92
CA GLY A 159 -1.25 0.83 -0.25
C GLY A 159 -1.09 2.13 -1.04
N ILE A 160 -1.01 2.08 -2.37
CA ILE A 160 -0.99 3.30 -3.21
C ILE A 160 -2.28 4.11 -3.01
N LEU A 161 -3.44 3.44 -2.98
CA LEU A 161 -4.72 4.12 -2.76
C LEU A 161 -4.80 4.75 -1.37
N TRP A 162 -4.26 4.04 -0.36
CA TRP A 162 -4.15 4.58 0.99
C TRP A 162 -3.20 5.78 1.04
N SER A 163 -2.00 5.70 0.47
CA SER A 163 -1.06 6.83 0.44
C SER A 163 -1.65 8.05 -0.26
N ALA A 164 -2.39 7.85 -1.37
CA ALA A 164 -3.09 8.95 -2.04
C ALA A 164 -4.15 9.59 -1.12
N LEU A 165 -4.95 8.78 -0.43
CA LEU A 165 -5.94 9.28 0.54
C LEU A 165 -5.26 10.02 1.70
N GLN A 166 -4.24 9.42 2.31
CA GLN A 166 -3.53 9.97 3.45
C GLN A 166 -2.85 11.32 3.12
N TYR A 167 -2.07 11.37 2.05
CA TYR A 167 -1.20 12.53 1.79
C TYR A 167 -1.84 13.61 0.91
N LEU A 168 -2.72 13.26 -0.02
CA LEU A 168 -3.32 14.23 -0.97
C LEU A 168 -4.71 14.70 -0.56
N VAL A 169 -5.45 13.90 0.22
CA VAL A 169 -6.84 14.23 0.61
C VAL A 169 -6.92 14.61 2.08
N LEU A 170 -6.37 13.77 2.96
CA LEU A 170 -6.42 14.00 4.40
C LEU A 170 -5.33 14.96 4.89
N HIS A 171 -4.30 15.20 4.07
CA HIS A 171 -3.12 15.97 4.43
C HIS A 171 -2.53 15.52 5.79
N TRP A 172 -2.50 14.21 6.01
CA TRP A 172 -2.08 13.61 7.26
C TRP A 172 -0.62 13.15 7.17
N TYR A 173 0.26 13.90 7.82
CA TYR A 173 1.70 13.67 7.87
C TYR A 173 2.12 13.20 9.27
N TRP A 174 3.13 12.33 9.34
CA TRP A 174 3.67 11.78 10.59
C TRP A 174 5.18 11.95 10.60
N PRO A 175 5.78 12.16 11.79
CA PRO A 175 7.21 12.25 11.90
C PRO A 175 7.94 10.99 11.46
N GLU A 176 8.95 11.17 10.61
CA GLU A 176 9.70 10.06 9.99
C GLU A 176 10.58 9.29 11.00
N PHE A 177 10.79 9.83 12.21
CA PHE A 177 11.74 9.28 13.19
C PHE A 177 11.09 8.71 14.46
N GLY A 178 11.79 7.79 15.11
CA GLY A 178 11.41 7.25 16.42
C GLY A 178 10.12 6.39 16.41
N LEU A 179 9.38 6.43 17.52
CA LEU A 179 8.14 5.65 17.69
C LEU A 179 7.03 6.10 16.73
N MET A 180 7.03 7.38 16.33
CA MET A 180 6.04 7.92 15.40
C MET A 180 6.22 7.38 13.98
N GLY A 181 7.46 7.27 13.49
CA GLY A 181 7.72 6.63 12.19
C GLY A 181 7.30 5.15 12.15
N PHE A 182 7.44 4.44 13.26
CA PHE A 182 6.91 3.07 13.39
C PHE A 182 5.37 3.05 13.34
N ALA A 183 4.71 4.00 13.99
CA ALA A 183 3.26 4.12 13.95
C ALA A 183 2.75 4.45 12.54
N ASP A 184 3.40 5.33 11.78
CA ASP A 184 3.05 5.62 10.38
C ASP A 184 3.15 4.37 9.51
N THR A 185 4.18 3.54 9.71
CA THR A 185 4.30 2.25 9.00
C THR A 185 3.10 1.32 9.29
N LEU A 186 2.62 1.28 10.54
CA LEU A 186 1.45 0.50 10.92
C LEU A 186 0.16 1.07 10.34
N VAL A 187 -0.02 2.40 10.40
CA VAL A 187 -1.17 3.11 9.81
C VAL A 187 -1.23 2.84 8.31
N SER A 188 -0.10 2.96 7.60
CA SER A 188 0.03 2.61 6.18
C SER A 188 -0.36 1.17 5.88
N ALA A 189 0.10 0.21 6.70
CA ALA A 189 -0.25 -1.19 6.53
C ALA A 189 -1.75 -1.46 6.76
N TRP A 190 -2.34 -0.86 7.80
CA TRP A 190 -3.77 -0.99 8.09
C TRP A 190 -4.65 -0.29 7.08
N GLY A 191 -4.21 0.88 6.58
CA GLY A 191 -4.84 1.60 5.51
C GLY A 191 -4.94 0.78 4.21
N ALA A 192 -3.86 0.11 3.83
CA ALA A 192 -3.88 -0.84 2.70
C ALA A 192 -4.90 -1.98 2.94
N TRP A 193 -4.98 -2.51 4.16
CA TRP A 193 -5.98 -3.52 4.53
C TRP A 193 -7.42 -3.00 4.47
N LEU A 194 -7.66 -1.75 4.87
CA LEU A 194 -8.99 -1.13 4.79
C LEU A 194 -9.50 -1.11 3.35
N PHE A 195 -8.68 -0.65 2.41
CA PHE A 195 -9.01 -0.69 0.98
C PHE A 195 -9.23 -2.12 0.50
N LEU A 196 -8.38 -3.05 0.92
CA LEU A 196 -8.43 -4.42 0.45
C LEU A 196 -9.66 -5.19 0.99
N LEU A 197 -10.11 -4.89 2.22
CA LEU A 197 -11.34 -5.43 2.82
C LEU A 197 -12.60 -5.03 2.03
N VAL A 198 -12.55 -3.90 1.31
CA VAL A 198 -13.64 -3.45 0.42
C VAL A 198 -13.46 -3.97 -1.00
N LEU A 199 -12.27 -3.79 -1.57
CA LEU A 199 -12.01 -4.07 -2.99
C LEU A 199 -11.91 -5.57 -3.29
N GLU A 200 -11.23 -6.37 -2.46
CA GLU A 200 -11.05 -7.80 -2.76
C GLU A 200 -12.39 -8.54 -2.88
N PRO A 201 -13.36 -8.37 -1.96
CA PRO A 201 -14.66 -9.03 -2.09
C PRO A 201 -15.35 -8.71 -3.43
N ILE A 202 -15.38 -7.45 -3.83
CA ILE A 202 -15.96 -7.00 -5.12
C ILE A 202 -15.27 -7.71 -6.29
N LEU A 203 -13.94 -7.77 -6.29
CA LEU A 203 -13.13 -8.40 -7.35
C LEU A 203 -13.34 -9.93 -7.42
N LEU A 204 -13.49 -10.58 -6.27
CA LEU A 204 -13.77 -12.02 -6.20
C LEU A 204 -15.20 -12.36 -6.66
N CYS A 205 -16.19 -11.53 -6.34
CA CYS A 205 -17.56 -11.71 -6.80
C CYS A 205 -17.73 -11.43 -8.30
N THR A 206 -16.97 -10.47 -8.85
CA THR A 206 -17.04 -10.09 -10.27
C THR A 206 -16.21 -11.01 -11.16
N TRP A 207 -14.97 -11.32 -10.80
CA TRP A 207 -14.04 -12.06 -11.66
C TRP A 207 -13.55 -13.39 -11.06
N GLY A 208 -13.59 -13.54 -9.73
CA GLY A 208 -13.06 -14.69 -9.01
C GLY A 208 -11.54 -14.65 -8.83
N TYR A 209 -10.94 -13.47 -8.99
CA TYR A 209 -9.52 -13.20 -8.74
C TYR A 209 -9.32 -11.71 -8.46
N THR A 210 -8.22 -11.38 -7.80
CA THR A 210 -7.65 -10.03 -7.67
C THR A 210 -6.53 -9.82 -8.69
N PRO A 211 -5.98 -8.60 -8.89
CA PRO A 211 -4.89 -8.36 -9.84
C PRO A 211 -3.68 -9.26 -9.65
N GLY A 212 -3.18 -9.42 -8.42
CA GLY A 212 -2.06 -10.32 -8.10
C GLY A 212 -2.38 -11.78 -8.37
N LYS A 213 -3.59 -12.21 -8.01
CA LYS A 213 -4.06 -13.57 -8.31
C LYS A 213 -4.17 -13.81 -9.82
N ARG A 214 -4.69 -12.86 -10.59
CA ARG A 214 -4.78 -12.94 -12.06
C ARG A 214 -3.41 -13.09 -12.70
N LEU A 215 -2.44 -12.31 -12.25
CA LEU A 215 -1.08 -12.29 -12.79
C LEU A 215 -0.38 -13.62 -12.53
N LEU A 216 -0.47 -14.14 -11.31
CA LEU A 216 0.12 -15.42 -10.90
C LEU A 216 -0.77 -16.65 -11.17
N ARG A 217 -1.87 -16.46 -11.90
CA ARG A 217 -2.85 -17.50 -12.28
C ARG A 217 -3.40 -18.31 -11.12
N LEU A 218 -3.78 -17.61 -10.07
CA LEU A 218 -4.58 -18.10 -8.96
C LEU A 218 -6.04 -17.69 -9.19
N LYS A 219 -6.98 -18.58 -8.87
CA LYS A 219 -8.42 -18.28 -8.97
C LYS A 219 -9.15 -18.97 -7.83
N VAL A 220 -10.09 -18.25 -7.23
CA VAL A 220 -10.92 -18.73 -6.14
C VAL A 220 -12.34 -18.86 -6.64
N ARG A 221 -12.95 -20.04 -6.45
CA ARG A 221 -14.33 -20.35 -6.80
C ARG A 221 -14.98 -21.13 -5.68
N ARG A 222 -16.30 -21.24 -5.71
CA ARG A 222 -17.02 -22.22 -4.90
C ARG A 222 -16.77 -23.63 -5.44
N GLU A 223 -17.12 -24.65 -4.68
CA GLU A 223 -16.96 -26.06 -5.06
C GLU A 223 -17.72 -26.40 -6.35
N ASP A 224 -18.90 -25.81 -6.53
CA ASP A 224 -19.73 -25.90 -7.75
C ASP A 224 -19.13 -25.15 -8.97
N GLY A 225 -17.99 -24.46 -8.82
CA GLY A 225 -17.33 -23.67 -9.86
C GLY A 225 -17.87 -22.25 -10.05
N SER A 226 -18.95 -21.89 -9.36
CA SER A 226 -19.55 -20.55 -9.39
C SER A 226 -18.66 -19.51 -8.66
N LYS A 227 -18.96 -18.22 -8.87
CA LYS A 227 -18.25 -17.12 -8.21
C LYS A 227 -18.65 -17.05 -6.73
N LEU A 228 -17.84 -16.37 -5.92
CA LEU A 228 -18.20 -16.12 -4.53
C LEU A 228 -19.34 -15.08 -4.48
N ASP A 229 -20.21 -15.24 -3.51
CA ASP A 229 -21.11 -14.19 -3.02
C ASP A 229 -20.34 -13.20 -2.15
N LEU A 230 -20.93 -12.02 -1.99
CA LEU A 230 -20.30 -10.92 -1.27
C LEU A 230 -20.01 -11.29 0.18
N GLU A 231 -20.95 -11.92 0.86
CA GLU A 231 -20.81 -12.32 2.27
C GLU A 231 -19.61 -13.24 2.49
N ARG A 232 -19.50 -14.34 1.74
CA ARG A 232 -18.35 -15.26 1.89
C ARG A 232 -17.05 -14.59 1.48
N ALA A 233 -17.06 -13.72 0.47
CA ALA A 233 -15.86 -13.02 0.05
C ALA A 233 -15.36 -12.05 1.13
N VAL A 234 -16.26 -11.29 1.77
CA VAL A 234 -15.94 -10.41 2.92
C VAL A 234 -15.42 -11.22 4.10
N ILE A 235 -16.16 -12.26 4.52
CA ILE A 235 -15.75 -13.14 5.63
C ILE A 235 -14.37 -13.73 5.37
N ARG A 236 -14.13 -14.22 4.15
CA ARG A 236 -12.84 -14.77 3.74
C ARG A 236 -11.73 -13.74 3.87
N THR A 237 -11.88 -12.54 3.31
CA THR A 237 -10.85 -11.51 3.36
C THR A 237 -10.59 -11.04 4.81
N ALA A 238 -11.64 -10.89 5.62
CA ALA A 238 -11.51 -10.58 7.04
C ALA A 238 -10.74 -11.66 7.81
N TRP A 239 -11.03 -12.95 7.58
CA TRP A 239 -10.28 -14.03 8.22
C TRP A 239 -8.81 -14.09 7.80
N ILE A 240 -8.49 -13.72 6.56
CA ILE A 240 -7.09 -13.62 6.11
C ILE A 240 -6.39 -12.50 6.88
N PHE A 241 -7.03 -11.34 7.07
CA PHE A 241 -6.45 -10.25 7.85
C PHE A 241 -6.26 -10.64 9.32
N LEU A 242 -7.30 -11.21 9.95
CA LEU A 242 -7.32 -11.56 11.36
C LEU A 242 -6.40 -12.75 11.70
N ARG A 243 -6.52 -13.87 10.98
CA ARG A 243 -5.80 -15.12 11.29
C ARG A 243 -4.60 -15.38 10.40
N GLY A 244 -4.59 -14.86 9.18
CA GLY A 244 -3.47 -15.01 8.25
C GLY A 244 -2.36 -14.01 8.51
N PHE A 245 -2.71 -12.77 8.86
CA PHE A 245 -1.78 -11.68 9.10
C PHE A 245 -1.72 -11.19 10.55
N ALA A 246 -2.53 -11.75 11.46
CA ALA A 246 -2.62 -11.30 12.86
C ALA A 246 -2.83 -9.79 12.98
N LEU A 247 -3.76 -9.22 12.20
CA LEU A 247 -4.00 -7.78 12.10
C LEU A 247 -2.77 -6.96 11.64
N GLY A 248 -1.75 -7.60 11.07
CA GLY A 248 -0.50 -6.95 10.70
C GLY A 248 0.44 -6.70 11.88
N VAL A 249 0.16 -7.21 13.08
CA VAL A 249 1.06 -7.06 14.25
C VAL A 249 2.40 -7.74 13.94
N PRO A 250 3.55 -7.03 13.89
CA PRO A 250 4.75 -7.50 13.19
C PRO A 250 5.23 -8.91 13.56
N LEU A 251 5.52 -9.18 14.85
CA LEU A 251 6.03 -10.48 15.29
C LEU A 251 4.98 -11.59 15.17
N LEU A 252 3.71 -11.29 15.47
CA LEU A 252 2.61 -12.25 15.33
C LEU A 252 2.32 -12.56 13.85
N ASN A 253 2.43 -11.56 12.98
CA ASN A 253 2.26 -11.70 11.54
C ASN A 253 3.29 -12.68 10.97
N ILE A 254 4.57 -12.56 11.36
CA ILE A 254 5.62 -13.50 10.93
C ILE A 254 5.29 -14.94 11.38
N LEU A 255 4.87 -15.13 12.63
CA LEU A 255 4.46 -16.43 13.13
C LEU A 255 3.24 -16.99 12.37
N CYS A 256 2.22 -16.17 12.14
CA CYS A 256 1.03 -16.53 11.35
C CYS A 256 1.42 -16.91 9.92
N LEU A 257 2.28 -16.15 9.24
CA LEU A 257 2.79 -16.48 7.91
C LEU A 257 3.56 -17.80 7.90
N GLY A 258 4.37 -18.06 8.92
CA GLY A 258 5.06 -19.35 9.10
C GLY A 258 4.10 -20.53 9.25
N THR A 259 3.04 -20.37 10.07
CA THR A 259 2.01 -21.42 10.20
C THR A 259 1.20 -21.60 8.91
N CYS A 260 0.91 -20.53 8.18
CA CYS A 260 0.26 -20.59 6.88
C CYS A 260 1.14 -21.30 5.85
N TYR A 261 2.44 -21.04 5.85
CA TYR A 261 3.41 -21.70 5.00
C TYR A 261 3.43 -23.21 5.27
N ASP A 262 3.56 -23.61 6.52
CA ASP A 262 3.58 -25.02 6.95
C ASP A 262 2.29 -25.75 6.59
N ARG A 263 1.13 -25.13 6.83
CA ARG A 263 -0.17 -25.69 6.43
C ARG A 263 -0.28 -25.83 4.92
N CYS A 264 0.17 -24.84 4.15
CA CYS A 264 0.10 -24.84 2.69
C CYS A 264 1.00 -25.94 2.10
N ILE A 265 2.23 -26.10 2.59
CA ILE A 265 3.15 -27.13 2.10
C ILE A 265 2.74 -28.55 2.52
N LYS A 266 1.99 -28.67 3.63
CA LYS A 266 1.33 -29.92 4.06
C LYS A 266 0.00 -30.19 3.33
N ASP A 267 -0.35 -29.34 2.36
CA ASP A 267 -1.56 -29.43 1.55
C ASP A 267 -2.83 -29.42 2.41
N GLN A 268 -2.82 -28.64 3.49
CA GLN A 268 -3.95 -28.45 4.38
C GLN A 268 -4.76 -27.24 3.94
N VAL A 269 -6.08 -27.39 3.89
CA VAL A 269 -7.01 -26.29 3.58
C VAL A 269 -6.88 -25.21 4.65
N MET A 270 -6.79 -23.95 4.20
CA MET A 270 -6.76 -22.80 5.10
C MET A 270 -8.13 -22.58 5.71
N PRO A 271 -8.24 -22.03 6.94
CA PRO A 271 -9.53 -21.82 7.60
C PRO A 271 -10.50 -20.98 6.75
N TRP A 272 -9.97 -19.98 6.03
CA TRP A 272 -10.74 -19.09 5.16
C TRP A 272 -10.93 -19.62 3.73
N ASP A 273 -10.43 -20.81 3.42
CA ASP A 273 -10.64 -21.48 2.12
C ASP A 273 -11.51 -22.75 2.26
N GLN A 274 -12.14 -22.99 3.41
CA GLN A 274 -13.08 -24.10 3.59
C GLN A 274 -14.31 -23.91 2.69
N GLY A 275 -14.73 -24.98 2.00
CA GLY A 275 -15.85 -24.93 1.05
C GLY A 275 -15.55 -24.16 -0.25
N LEU A 276 -14.27 -23.90 -0.55
CA LEU A 276 -13.84 -23.18 -1.75
C LEU A 276 -12.86 -24.02 -2.58
N ARG A 277 -12.97 -23.87 -3.90
CA ARG A 277 -12.04 -24.44 -4.87
C ARG A 277 -10.98 -23.40 -5.24
N TYR A 278 -9.74 -23.66 -4.81
CA TYR A 278 -8.59 -22.81 -5.13
C TYR A 278 -7.79 -23.42 -6.28
N THR A 279 -7.82 -22.80 -7.46
CA THR A 279 -7.12 -23.34 -8.64
C THR A 279 -5.86 -22.54 -8.97
N VAL A 280 -4.82 -23.25 -9.39
CA VAL A 280 -3.54 -22.67 -9.80
C VAL A 280 -3.19 -23.19 -11.19
N ARG A 281 -2.86 -22.29 -12.10
CA ARG A 281 -2.30 -22.67 -13.42
C ARG A 281 -0.85 -22.20 -13.55
N PRO A 282 -0.04 -22.76 -14.45
CA PRO A 282 1.27 -22.21 -14.78
C PRO A 282 1.15 -20.75 -15.24
N ALA A 283 1.84 -19.83 -14.56
CA ALA A 283 1.83 -18.41 -14.94
C ALA A 283 2.60 -18.15 -16.25
N GLY A 284 3.59 -18.99 -16.56
CA GLY A 284 4.50 -18.82 -17.71
C GLY A 284 5.53 -17.70 -17.49
N LYS A 285 6.66 -17.76 -18.20
CA LYS A 285 7.80 -16.82 -18.02
C LYS A 285 7.39 -15.35 -18.19
N LYS A 286 6.57 -15.03 -19.19
CA LYS A 286 6.10 -13.65 -19.48
C LYS A 286 5.36 -13.00 -18.30
N ARG A 287 4.49 -13.75 -17.61
CA ARG A 287 3.72 -13.20 -16.47
C ARG A 287 4.58 -13.05 -15.22
N VAL A 288 5.54 -13.94 -15.01
CA VAL A 288 6.52 -13.80 -13.93
C VAL A 288 7.39 -12.57 -14.16
N ALA A 289 7.87 -12.36 -15.39
CA ALA A 289 8.59 -11.14 -15.76
C ALA A 289 7.75 -9.87 -15.53
N ALA A 290 6.47 -9.89 -15.93
CA ALA A 290 5.55 -8.78 -15.65
C ALA A 290 5.34 -8.54 -14.14
N TYR A 291 5.24 -9.59 -13.33
CA TYR A 291 5.16 -9.46 -11.86
C TYR A 291 6.40 -8.77 -11.29
N VAL A 292 7.59 -9.21 -11.71
CA VAL A 292 8.86 -8.60 -11.27
C VAL A 292 8.93 -7.14 -11.70
N ALA A 293 8.60 -6.82 -12.96
CA ALA A 293 8.58 -5.46 -13.46
C ALA A 293 7.63 -4.56 -12.66
N ILE A 294 6.39 -5.00 -12.41
CA ILE A 294 5.43 -4.24 -11.60
C ILE A 294 5.94 -4.07 -10.17
N SER A 295 6.56 -5.09 -9.58
CA SER A 295 7.09 -5.01 -8.22
C SER A 295 8.28 -4.05 -8.11
N LEU A 296 9.10 -3.94 -9.15
CA LEU A 296 10.22 -2.99 -9.21
C LEU A 296 9.75 -1.54 -9.45
N LEU A 297 8.69 -1.35 -10.22
CA LEU A 297 8.11 -0.04 -10.50
C LEU A 297 7.12 0.43 -9.42
N PHE A 298 6.70 -0.47 -8.53
CA PHE A 298 5.72 -0.21 -7.48
C PHE A 298 6.05 1.00 -6.57
N PRO A 299 7.32 1.27 -6.20
CA PRO A 299 7.63 2.44 -5.38
C PRO A 299 7.36 3.78 -6.08
N LEU A 300 7.37 3.83 -7.42
CA LEU A 300 7.30 5.08 -8.18
C LEU A 300 5.98 5.85 -7.97
N PRO A 301 4.79 5.24 -8.04
CA PRO A 301 3.54 5.94 -7.71
C PRO A 301 3.51 6.48 -6.27
N SER A 302 3.99 5.71 -5.28
CA SER A 302 4.05 6.16 -3.90
C SER A 302 5.00 7.36 -3.74
N MET A 303 6.18 7.32 -4.35
CA MET A 303 7.11 8.45 -4.37
C MET A 303 6.51 9.68 -5.08
N ALA A 304 5.80 9.48 -6.18
CA ALA A 304 5.12 10.56 -6.89
C ALA A 304 3.99 11.17 -6.06
N ILE A 305 3.22 10.37 -5.33
CA ILE A 305 2.17 10.85 -4.40
C ILE A 305 2.78 11.68 -3.26
N VAL A 306 3.85 11.16 -2.64
CA VAL A 306 4.54 11.90 -1.58
C VAL A 306 5.07 13.22 -2.14
N SER A 307 5.77 13.18 -3.28
CA SER A 307 6.26 14.38 -3.96
C SER A 307 5.14 15.35 -4.27
N GLU A 308 4.05 14.94 -4.92
CA GLU A 308 2.91 15.82 -5.25
C GLU A 308 2.26 16.41 -4.02
N SER A 309 2.29 15.71 -2.88
CA SER A 309 1.80 16.31 -1.64
C SER A 309 2.57 17.59 -1.30
N TRP A 310 3.89 17.65 -1.54
CA TRP A 310 4.76 18.81 -1.27
C TRP A 310 4.59 19.98 -2.23
N ARG A 311 3.69 19.86 -3.22
CA ARG A 311 3.42 20.95 -4.16
C ARG A 311 2.74 22.13 -3.45
N LEU A 312 3.34 23.31 -3.54
CA LEU A 312 2.72 24.56 -3.08
C LEU A 312 1.38 24.79 -3.79
N PRO A 313 0.38 25.39 -3.11
CA PRO A 313 -0.86 25.82 -3.75
C PRO A 313 -0.62 26.73 -4.96
N ASN A 314 0.33 27.68 -4.82
CA ASN A 314 0.71 28.64 -5.85
C ASN A 314 2.23 28.52 -6.11
N PRO A 315 2.68 27.54 -6.93
CA PRO A 315 4.10 27.24 -7.13
C PRO A 315 4.79 28.09 -8.20
N ASP A 316 4.03 28.91 -8.93
CA ASP A 316 4.49 29.71 -10.07
C ASP A 316 4.16 31.19 -9.80
N GLY A 317 5.10 32.08 -10.14
CA GLY A 317 4.92 33.54 -10.01
C GLY A 317 4.34 34.20 -11.27
N PRO A 318 4.03 35.51 -11.21
CA PRO A 318 4.03 36.38 -10.03
C PRO A 318 2.82 36.11 -9.11
N LEU A 319 2.97 36.40 -7.81
CA LEU A 319 1.98 36.05 -6.77
C LEU A 319 1.23 37.26 -6.24
N THR A 320 -0.05 37.10 -5.88
CA THR A 320 -0.80 38.09 -5.09
C THR A 320 -0.55 37.91 -3.58
N PRO A 321 -0.83 38.92 -2.73
CA PRO A 321 -0.70 38.79 -1.28
C PRO A 321 -1.43 37.56 -0.69
N GLU A 322 -2.65 37.30 -1.16
CA GLU A 322 -3.44 36.16 -0.72
C GLU A 322 -2.76 34.82 -1.07
N GLN A 323 -2.16 34.72 -2.27
CA GLN A 323 -1.44 33.51 -2.70
C GLN A 323 -0.15 33.27 -1.90
N VAL A 324 0.56 34.34 -1.49
CA VAL A 324 1.71 34.22 -0.59
C VAL A 324 1.26 33.73 0.79
N VAL A 325 0.15 34.25 1.33
CA VAL A 325 -0.44 33.77 2.59
C VAL A 325 -0.86 32.30 2.51
N GLU A 326 -1.49 31.87 1.40
CA GLU A 326 -1.84 30.47 1.17
C GLU A 326 -0.61 29.55 1.16
N ASN A 327 0.45 29.95 0.47
CA ASN A 327 1.72 29.24 0.44
C ASN A 327 2.33 29.15 1.85
N TYR A 328 2.36 30.25 2.61
CA TYR A 328 2.87 30.27 3.98
C TYR A 328 2.11 29.30 4.89
N ASN A 329 0.78 29.38 4.90
CA ASN A 329 -0.08 28.51 5.71
C ASN A 329 0.02 27.03 5.30
N PHE A 330 0.32 26.75 4.03
CA PHE A 330 0.63 25.40 3.58
C PHE A 330 1.98 24.90 4.14
N LEU A 331 3.02 25.73 4.09
CA LEU A 331 4.36 25.38 4.59
C LEU A 331 4.37 25.18 6.10
N GLU A 332 3.68 26.02 6.88
CA GLU A 332 3.58 25.87 8.34
C GLU A 332 2.88 24.58 8.75
N ARG A 333 1.85 24.13 8.01
CA ARG A 333 1.22 22.82 8.25
C ARG A 333 2.15 21.63 8.04
N ARG A 334 3.28 21.83 7.36
CA ARG A 334 4.25 20.78 7.01
C ARG A 334 5.50 20.75 7.89
N VAL A 335 5.75 21.81 8.66
CA VAL A 335 6.89 21.81 9.59
C VAL A 335 6.53 21.00 10.82
N GLU A 336 7.20 19.86 10.98
CA GLU A 336 7.08 19.05 12.18
C GLU A 336 7.95 19.60 13.30
N SER A 337 7.41 19.59 14.51
CA SER A 337 8.23 19.78 15.70
C SER A 337 9.09 18.54 15.94
N LEU A 338 10.41 18.70 15.88
CA LEU A 338 11.35 17.66 16.30
C LEU A 338 11.34 17.44 17.83
N TRP A 339 10.90 18.45 18.62
CA TRP A 339 10.92 18.44 20.09
C TRP A 339 9.79 19.31 20.67
N GLY A 340 8.70 18.69 21.16
CA GLY A 340 7.62 19.38 21.90
C GLY A 340 6.46 19.92 21.05
N GLU A 341 5.51 20.62 21.67
CA GLU A 341 4.39 21.29 20.98
C GLU A 341 4.91 22.60 20.34
N ARG A 342 5.26 22.59 19.05
CA ARG A 342 5.44 23.82 18.27
C ARG A 342 4.05 24.37 17.94
N PRO A 343 3.72 25.62 18.28
CA PRO A 343 2.42 26.19 17.92
C PRO A 343 2.27 26.27 16.40
N GLN A 344 1.03 26.09 15.92
CA GLN A 344 0.74 25.95 14.50
C GLN A 344 0.37 27.31 13.91
N LEU A 345 1.40 28.07 13.53
CA LEU A 345 1.22 29.43 13.05
C LEU A 345 0.34 29.53 11.82
N SER A 346 -0.39 30.63 11.73
CA SER A 346 -1.17 30.94 10.53
C SER A 346 -1.41 32.44 10.35
N LEU A 347 -1.49 32.83 9.09
CA LEU A 347 -1.81 34.17 8.63
C LEU A 347 -3.24 34.24 8.12
N GLU A 348 -3.90 35.36 8.38
CA GLU A 348 -5.13 35.77 7.71
C GLU A 348 -4.82 36.36 6.33
N PRO A 349 -5.80 36.42 5.40
CA PRO A 349 -5.58 36.94 4.04
C PRO A 349 -5.04 38.38 3.98
N ASP A 350 -5.27 39.18 5.03
CA ASP A 350 -4.78 40.56 5.14
C ASP A 350 -3.34 40.65 5.71
N GLY A 351 -2.67 39.52 5.92
CA GLY A 351 -1.31 39.45 6.47
C GLY A 351 -1.23 39.52 8.00
N ARG A 352 -2.36 39.59 8.72
CA ARG A 352 -2.34 39.53 10.18
C ARG A 352 -2.12 38.10 10.67
N TRP A 353 -1.44 37.97 11.80
CA TRP A 353 -1.31 36.70 12.49
C TRP A 353 -2.62 36.30 13.15
N ARG A 354 -3.12 35.11 12.81
CA ARG A 354 -4.14 34.45 13.62
C ARG A 354 -3.49 33.78 14.83
N GLU A 355 -2.37 33.10 14.58
CA GLU A 355 -1.51 32.52 15.60
C GLU A 355 -0.09 33.01 15.32
N ALA A 356 0.41 33.89 16.18
CA ALA A 356 1.70 34.55 16.02
C ALA A 356 2.85 33.67 16.54
N PRO A 357 4.07 33.81 15.99
CA PRO A 357 5.22 33.07 16.48
C PRO A 357 5.53 33.40 17.96
N PRO A 358 5.66 32.39 18.85
CA PRO A 358 6.04 32.59 20.25
C PRO A 358 7.50 33.02 20.39
N VAL A 359 7.87 33.43 21.60
CA VAL A 359 9.28 33.67 21.96
C VAL A 359 9.89 32.39 22.51
N TYR A 360 11.16 32.13 22.20
CA TYR A 360 11.92 31.02 22.78
C TYR A 360 12.86 31.53 23.88
N GLN A 361 12.78 30.91 25.07
CA GLN A 361 13.44 31.44 26.26
C GLN A 361 14.17 30.38 27.07
N ASP A 362 15.30 30.78 27.66
CA ASP A 362 16.07 29.97 28.60
C ASP A 362 15.53 30.20 30.03
N LEU A 363 14.90 29.17 30.61
CA LEU A 363 14.29 29.25 31.93
C LEU A 363 15.05 28.45 33.00
N GLN A 364 16.39 28.46 33.04
CA GLN A 364 17.25 27.77 34.03
C GLN A 364 17.12 26.22 34.08
N GLU A 365 15.92 25.66 33.94
CA GLU A 365 15.56 24.24 33.85
C GLU A 365 15.54 23.72 32.41
N GLY A 366 15.63 24.63 31.43
CA GLY A 366 15.64 24.30 30.01
C GLY A 366 15.05 25.40 29.14
N TRP A 367 15.08 25.16 27.84
CA TRP A 367 14.53 26.07 26.85
C TRP A 367 13.08 25.73 26.51
N MET A 368 12.23 26.74 26.39
CA MET A 368 10.83 26.53 26.02
C MET A 368 10.20 27.70 25.25
N TRP A 369 9.16 27.39 24.48
CA TRP A 369 8.29 28.37 23.84
C TRP A 369 7.37 29.00 24.88
N LEU A 370 7.28 30.33 24.88
CA LEU A 370 6.40 31.10 25.74
C LEU A 370 5.56 32.08 24.91
N GLU A 371 4.27 32.10 25.19
CA GLU A 371 3.39 33.20 24.81
C GLU A 371 3.53 34.30 25.88
N LEU A 372 4.06 35.45 25.48
CA LEU A 372 4.19 36.61 26.35
C LEU A 372 3.28 37.70 25.77
N GLU A 373 2.35 38.22 26.58
CA GLU A 373 1.33 39.19 26.16
C GLU A 373 1.94 40.44 25.46
N ASP A 374 3.16 40.81 25.81
CA ASP A 374 3.87 41.98 25.28
C ASP A 374 4.88 41.66 24.15
N SER A 375 5.00 40.40 23.72
CA SER A 375 5.85 40.04 22.59
C SER A 375 5.04 39.89 21.32
N GLU A 376 5.10 40.90 20.46
CA GLU A 376 4.17 41.02 19.34
C GLU A 376 4.88 40.96 18.00
N TRP A 377 4.30 40.15 17.10
CA TRP A 377 4.56 40.25 15.67
C TRP A 377 3.52 41.18 15.05
N GLY A 378 3.99 42.21 14.35
CA GLY A 378 3.13 43.02 13.48
C GLY A 378 2.59 42.22 12.29
N PRO A 379 1.61 42.76 11.56
CA PRO A 379 1.14 42.15 10.33
C PRO A 379 2.28 42.06 9.30
N VAL A 380 2.22 41.04 8.45
CA VAL A 380 3.06 40.93 7.27
C VAL A 380 2.50 41.87 6.21
N GLU A 381 3.18 42.99 5.99
CA GLU A 381 2.82 44.01 5.01
C GLU A 381 3.48 43.67 3.67
N PHE A 382 2.67 43.41 2.64
CA PHE A 382 3.17 43.08 1.31
C PHE A 382 3.37 44.35 0.46
N SER A 383 4.53 44.45 -0.17
CA SER A 383 4.81 45.43 -1.22
C SER A 383 4.35 44.86 -2.55
N THR A 384 3.62 45.63 -3.36
CA THR A 384 3.14 45.18 -4.67
C THR A 384 3.57 46.12 -5.81
N ASP A 385 3.65 45.58 -7.01
CA ASP A 385 3.77 46.35 -8.25
C ASP A 385 2.44 47.00 -8.68
N GLU A 386 2.43 47.65 -9.85
CA GLU A 386 1.24 48.33 -10.40
C GLU A 386 0.09 47.37 -10.75
N ASP A 387 0.41 46.10 -11.03
CA ASP A 387 -0.55 45.05 -11.38
C ASP A 387 -1.07 44.30 -10.14
N GLY A 388 -0.56 44.62 -8.94
CA GLY A 388 -0.98 44.05 -7.66
C GLY A 388 -0.24 42.77 -7.26
N TYR A 389 0.88 42.47 -7.93
CA TYR A 389 1.71 41.33 -7.57
C TYR A 389 2.77 41.69 -6.54
N VAL A 390 3.05 40.76 -5.64
CA VAL A 390 3.98 40.95 -4.51
C VAL A 390 5.42 41.02 -5.01
N THR A 391 6.09 42.11 -4.69
CA THR A 391 7.52 42.34 -4.91
C THR A 391 8.33 42.16 -3.64
N GLY A 392 7.68 42.11 -2.48
CA GLY A 392 8.34 41.91 -1.19
C GLY A 392 7.38 41.93 -0.02
N PHE A 393 7.93 41.78 1.19
CA PHE A 393 7.17 41.99 2.43
C PHE A 393 7.99 42.73 3.47
N SER A 394 7.31 43.33 4.44
CA SER A 394 7.86 43.81 5.70
C SER A 394 7.08 43.26 6.88
N VAL A 395 7.76 42.88 7.95
CA VAL A 395 7.15 42.51 9.21
C VAL A 395 7.97 43.07 10.36
N THR A 396 7.29 43.61 11.36
CA THR A 396 7.94 44.11 12.58
C THR A 396 7.78 43.07 13.68
N TRP A 397 8.82 42.85 14.47
CA TRP A 397 8.80 41.97 15.64
C TRP A 397 9.34 42.70 16.86
N SER A 398 8.57 42.70 17.93
CA SER A 398 8.97 43.21 19.24
C SER A 398 9.12 42.04 20.21
N PRO A 399 10.29 41.37 20.25
CA PRO A 399 10.54 40.32 21.22
C PRO A 399 10.64 40.87 22.64
N ARG A 400 10.04 40.15 23.61
CA ARG A 400 10.25 40.40 25.05
C ARG A 400 11.01 39.25 25.68
N GLY A 401 12.01 39.59 26.49
CA GLY A 401 12.65 38.62 27.38
C GLY A 401 11.78 38.32 28.61
N SER A 402 11.99 37.18 29.23
CA SER A 402 11.31 36.76 30.46
C SER A 402 12.04 37.37 31.64
N SER A 403 11.31 37.67 32.71
CA SER A 403 11.88 38.04 34.00
C SER A 403 12.64 36.90 34.69
N TYR A 404 12.47 35.66 34.23
CA TYR A 404 13.06 34.47 34.84
C TYR A 404 14.32 33.97 34.12
N GLY A 405 14.61 34.48 32.92
CA GLY A 405 15.74 34.08 32.09
C GLY A 405 16.75 35.21 31.91
N GLU A 406 18.04 34.88 31.84
CA GLU A 406 19.10 35.88 31.64
C GLU A 406 19.28 36.25 30.16
N LYS A 407 18.86 35.39 29.25
CA LYS A 407 19.06 35.54 27.80
C LYS A 407 17.75 35.59 27.04
N LEU A 408 17.70 36.45 26.02
CA LEU A 408 16.69 36.46 24.98
C LEU A 408 17.25 35.75 23.73
N ASP A 409 16.54 34.74 23.23
CA ASP A 409 16.91 34.00 22.02
C ASP A 409 16.07 34.46 20.83
N LEU A 410 16.76 35.06 19.87
CA LEU A 410 16.26 35.51 18.59
C LEU A 410 16.59 34.50 17.48
N TRP A 411 17.58 33.64 17.71
CA TRP A 411 18.06 32.65 16.75
C TRP A 411 16.97 31.62 16.42
N TRP A 412 16.32 31.03 17.42
CA TRP A 412 15.27 30.04 17.18
C TRP A 412 14.08 30.62 16.40
N PRO A 413 13.47 31.74 16.82
CA PRO A 413 12.38 32.35 16.06
C PRO A 413 12.77 32.75 14.63
N THR A 414 13.96 33.31 14.44
CA THR A 414 14.42 33.75 13.11
C THR A 414 14.74 32.58 12.18
N THR A 415 15.24 31.45 12.70
CA THR A 415 15.59 30.28 11.88
C THR A 415 14.43 29.30 11.67
N GLU A 416 13.39 29.35 12.50
CA GLU A 416 12.21 28.50 12.36
C GLU A 416 11.11 29.14 11.49
N PHE A 417 10.78 30.40 11.75
CA PHE A 417 9.56 31.04 11.21
C PHE A 417 9.83 31.86 9.94
N LEU A 418 10.86 32.72 9.94
CA LEU A 418 11.17 33.57 8.78
C LEU A 418 11.44 32.77 7.49
N PRO A 419 12.10 31.60 7.50
CA PRO A 419 12.37 30.92 6.25
C PRO A 419 11.11 30.44 5.54
N ASN A 420 10.00 30.19 6.25
CA ASN A 420 8.72 29.87 5.60
C ASN A 420 8.10 31.09 4.91
N LEU A 421 8.27 32.30 5.46
CA LEU A 421 7.87 33.53 4.78
C LEU A 421 8.71 33.77 3.52
N PHE A 422 10.03 33.54 3.59
CA PHE A 422 10.90 33.62 2.40
C PHE A 422 10.49 32.59 1.34
N LEU A 423 10.23 31.35 1.74
CA LEU A 423 9.79 30.29 0.83
C LEU A 423 8.43 30.59 0.20
N ALA A 424 7.48 31.13 0.96
CA ALA A 424 6.16 31.46 0.46
C ALA A 424 6.18 32.54 -0.64
N LEU A 425 7.15 33.46 -0.57
CA LEU A 425 7.39 34.52 -1.56
C LEU A 425 8.23 34.01 -2.75
N SER A 426 9.10 33.02 -2.55
CA SER A 426 10.09 32.58 -3.55
C SER A 426 9.56 32.20 -4.94
N PRO A 427 8.32 31.66 -5.13
CA PRO A 427 7.79 31.41 -6.47
C PRO A 427 7.64 32.67 -7.32
N GLY A 428 7.52 33.85 -6.70
CA GLY A 428 7.56 35.14 -7.41
C GLY A 428 8.92 35.45 -8.04
N ALA A 429 9.98 34.79 -7.59
CA ALA A 429 11.36 34.97 -8.03
C ALA A 429 11.79 33.88 -9.03
N GLU A 430 11.39 32.63 -8.79
CA GLU A 430 11.69 31.48 -9.64
C GLU A 430 10.59 30.42 -9.51
N ASP A 431 10.13 29.87 -10.63
CA ASP A 431 9.11 28.82 -10.65
C ASP A 431 9.58 27.54 -9.94
N TRP A 432 8.70 26.97 -9.11
CA TRP A 432 8.98 25.69 -8.49
C TRP A 432 8.61 24.55 -9.43
N SER A 433 9.42 23.49 -9.45
CA SER A 433 9.19 22.34 -10.32
C SER A 433 9.30 21.00 -9.60
N PHE A 434 8.72 19.97 -10.22
CA PHE A 434 8.82 18.58 -9.77
C PHE A 434 10.28 18.09 -9.84
N PRO A 435 10.77 17.31 -8.85
CA PRO A 435 10.06 16.74 -7.71
C PRO A 435 9.94 17.67 -6.50
N TRP A 436 8.71 18.01 -6.11
CA TRP A 436 8.39 19.08 -5.15
C TRP A 436 9.01 18.90 -3.77
N GLN A 437 9.04 17.69 -3.23
CA GLN A 437 9.68 17.42 -1.94
C GLN A 437 11.16 17.81 -1.93
N LYS A 438 11.85 17.51 -3.03
CA LYS A 438 13.27 17.83 -3.17
C LYS A 438 13.44 19.34 -3.32
N THR A 439 12.65 19.96 -4.21
CA THR A 439 12.65 21.42 -4.41
C THR A 439 12.41 22.15 -3.09
N PHE A 440 11.41 21.72 -2.30
CA PHE A 440 11.17 22.25 -0.96
C PHE A 440 12.38 22.09 -0.04
N SER A 441 12.97 20.88 0.02
CA SER A 441 14.12 20.62 0.89
C SER A 441 15.33 21.50 0.53
N ASP A 442 15.65 21.60 -0.76
CA ASP A 442 16.77 22.39 -1.26
C ASP A 442 16.53 23.88 -0.94
N LYS A 443 15.38 24.43 -1.34
CA LYS A 443 15.02 25.83 -1.09
C LYS A 443 14.91 26.15 0.40
N ARG A 444 14.44 25.21 1.26
CA ARG A 444 14.35 25.43 2.72
C ARG A 444 15.74 25.58 3.33
N VAL A 445 16.74 24.82 2.87
CA VAL A 445 18.12 24.99 3.29
C VAL A 445 18.61 26.40 2.95
N ASP A 446 18.30 26.89 1.75
CA ASP A 446 18.71 28.25 1.32
C ASP A 446 18.00 29.35 2.12
N ALA A 447 16.70 29.16 2.42
CA ALA A 447 15.92 30.09 3.21
C ALA A 447 16.40 30.17 4.67
N VAL A 448 16.75 29.03 5.27
CA VAL A 448 17.39 28.98 6.59
C VAL A 448 18.77 29.64 6.51
N GLY A 449 19.52 29.37 5.44
CA GLY A 449 20.80 30.02 5.18
C GLY A 449 20.70 31.53 5.08
N LEU A 450 19.62 32.07 4.50
CA LEU A 450 19.34 33.51 4.46
C LEU A 450 19.06 34.06 5.86
N ALA A 451 18.18 33.41 6.63
CA ALA A 451 17.88 33.81 8.00
C ALA A 451 19.14 33.82 8.90
N LEU A 452 19.98 32.78 8.80
CA LEU A 452 21.26 32.70 9.53
C LEU A 452 22.24 33.81 9.14
N ALA A 453 22.20 34.28 7.89
CA ALA A 453 23.01 35.42 7.47
C ALA A 453 22.50 36.73 8.09
N LEU A 454 21.18 36.91 8.19
CA LEU A 454 20.58 38.09 8.82
C LEU A 454 20.82 38.11 10.34
N ASP A 455 20.90 36.95 10.97
CA ASP A 455 21.17 36.82 12.42
C ASP A 455 22.57 37.31 12.85
N GLN A 456 23.45 37.66 11.90
CA GLN A 456 24.75 38.29 12.16
C GLN A 456 24.66 39.80 12.44
N VAL A 457 23.47 40.41 12.39
CA VAL A 457 23.29 41.82 12.75
C VAL A 457 23.56 42.05 14.24
N ASP A 458 24.12 43.21 14.60
CA ASP A 458 24.22 43.59 16.00
C ASP A 458 22.86 44.04 16.54
N PHE A 459 22.10 43.09 17.08
CA PHE A 459 20.79 43.34 17.68
C PHE A 459 20.83 44.24 18.91
N SER A 460 21.99 44.43 19.56
CA SER A 460 22.10 45.28 20.74
C SER A 460 22.15 46.78 20.41
N GLN A 461 22.41 47.13 19.14
CA GLN A 461 22.62 48.50 18.70
C GLN A 461 21.46 49.00 17.81
N THR A 462 20.75 50.04 18.29
CA THR A 462 19.75 50.75 17.51
C THR A 462 20.33 51.33 16.21
N GLY A 463 19.63 51.13 15.10
CA GLY A 463 20.03 51.56 13.76
C GLY A 463 20.94 50.56 13.02
N SER A 464 21.34 49.45 13.67
CA SER A 464 22.03 48.36 12.99
C SER A 464 21.15 47.77 11.90
N ARG A 465 21.75 47.51 10.74
CA ARG A 465 21.06 46.96 9.57
C ARG A 465 21.97 46.00 8.82
N LEU A 466 21.42 44.88 8.40
CA LEU A 466 22.12 43.89 7.59
C LEU A 466 21.21 43.39 6.47
N SER A 467 21.75 43.33 5.25
CA SER A 467 21.07 42.79 4.07
C SER A 467 21.89 41.64 3.50
N SER A 468 21.20 40.59 3.04
CA SER A 468 21.82 39.43 2.39
C SER A 468 20.93 38.93 1.27
N GLN A 469 21.55 38.45 0.19
CA GLN A 469 20.86 37.92 -0.98
C GLN A 469 21.18 36.44 -1.17
N ARG A 470 20.21 35.68 -1.66
CA ARG A 470 20.37 34.27 -2.05
C ARG A 470 19.94 34.09 -3.50
N GLU A 471 20.91 33.89 -4.39
CA GLU A 471 20.67 33.54 -5.79
C GLU A 471 19.85 32.25 -5.92
N ASP A 472 20.13 31.26 -5.08
CA ASP A 472 19.41 29.98 -5.07
C ASP A 472 17.94 30.10 -4.60
N LEU A 473 17.49 31.28 -4.15
CA LEU A 473 16.09 31.63 -3.90
C LEU A 473 15.55 32.63 -4.94
N GLY A 474 16.05 32.56 -6.17
CA GLY A 474 15.68 33.47 -7.25
C GLY A 474 16.13 34.91 -6.99
N GLY A 475 17.28 35.10 -6.34
CA GLY A 475 17.82 36.43 -6.06
C GLY A 475 17.11 37.17 -4.91
N LEU A 476 16.29 36.48 -4.11
CA LEU A 476 15.57 37.07 -2.97
C LEU A 476 16.55 37.72 -1.98
N THR A 477 16.29 38.98 -1.64
CA THR A 477 17.09 39.77 -0.71
C THR A 477 16.34 39.95 0.59
N GLY A 478 16.89 39.39 1.67
CA GLY A 478 16.44 39.62 3.03
C GLY A 478 17.18 40.78 3.67
N THR A 479 16.52 41.53 4.54
CA THR A 479 17.13 42.57 5.37
C THR A 479 16.54 42.54 6.77
N VAL A 480 17.38 42.73 7.77
CA VAL A 480 16.99 42.99 9.16
C VAL A 480 17.48 44.37 9.58
N GLU A 481 16.63 45.12 10.28
CA GLU A 481 16.91 46.45 10.82
C GLU A 481 16.49 46.50 12.29
N VAL A 482 17.39 46.98 13.15
CA VAL A 482 17.13 47.18 14.58
C VAL A 482 16.57 48.58 14.76
N LEU A 483 15.26 48.69 14.97
CA LEU A 483 14.55 49.96 15.11
C LEU A 483 14.74 50.58 16.49
N ASP A 484 14.80 49.75 17.54
CA ASP A 484 15.10 50.16 18.91
C ASP A 484 15.69 48.97 19.67
N SER A 485 16.67 49.23 20.53
CA SER A 485 17.32 48.25 21.41
C SER A 485 17.79 48.95 22.69
N GLN A 486 17.19 48.58 23.83
CA GLN A 486 17.48 49.14 25.15
C GLN A 486 17.48 48.02 26.20
N GLY A 487 18.47 48.01 27.10
CA GLY A 487 18.57 47.01 28.17
C GLY A 487 19.06 45.63 27.70
N TYR A 488 19.72 45.55 26.54
CA TYR A 488 20.28 44.33 25.98
C TYR A 488 21.76 44.48 25.63
N GLN A 489 22.55 43.45 25.90
CA GLN A 489 23.95 43.35 25.50
C GLN A 489 24.18 42.17 24.56
N SER A 490 25.07 42.35 23.58
CA SER A 490 25.46 41.26 22.69
C SER A 490 26.19 40.15 23.42
N THR A 491 26.00 38.91 22.97
CA THR A 491 26.72 37.74 23.49
C THR A 491 27.67 37.17 22.44
N ILE A 492 28.50 36.21 22.82
CA ILE A 492 29.36 35.47 21.88
C ILE A 492 28.51 34.55 20.97
N GLU A 493 27.31 34.20 21.40
CA GLU A 493 26.35 33.40 20.64
C GLU A 493 25.52 34.34 19.75
N THR A 494 25.59 34.15 18.43
CA THR A 494 24.79 34.94 17.47
C THR A 494 23.30 34.73 17.72
N GLY A 495 22.50 35.77 17.51
CA GLY A 495 21.06 35.71 17.75
C GLY A 495 20.66 35.57 19.22
N ARG A 496 21.56 35.80 20.18
CA ARG A 496 21.25 35.78 21.61
C ARG A 496 21.75 37.02 22.31
N LEU A 497 20.86 37.63 23.09
CA LEU A 497 21.12 38.85 23.84
C LEU A 497 21.05 38.59 25.34
N LEU A 498 21.97 39.19 26.10
CA LEU A 498 21.92 39.22 27.56
C LEU A 498 20.98 40.35 27.99
N GLN A 499 20.08 40.07 28.92
CA GLN A 499 19.20 41.07 29.52
C GLN A 499 19.93 41.79 30.66
N GLU A 500 20.04 43.13 30.58
CA GLU A 500 20.63 43.93 31.67
C GLU A 500 19.71 43.97 32.90
N ASP A 501 18.39 44.04 32.65
CA ASP A 501 17.32 43.93 33.64
C ASP A 501 16.24 42.97 33.08
N PRO A 502 16.21 41.70 33.54
CA PRO A 502 15.36 40.66 32.97
C PRO A 502 13.88 41.05 32.86
N GLY A 503 13.34 40.99 31.64
CA GLY A 503 11.94 41.31 31.33
C GLY A 503 11.64 42.78 31.03
N ASN A 504 12.60 43.69 31.29
CA ASN A 504 12.39 45.13 31.16
C ASN A 504 13.07 45.76 29.93
N GLY A 505 13.81 44.97 29.15
CA GLY A 505 14.40 45.43 27.89
C GLY A 505 13.36 45.75 26.82
N VAL A 506 13.74 46.63 25.89
CA VAL A 506 12.93 46.97 24.70
C VAL A 506 13.73 46.63 23.46
N LEU A 507 13.17 45.79 22.59
CA LEU A 507 13.76 45.46 21.29
C LEU A 507 12.66 45.52 20.23
N VAL A 508 12.94 46.21 19.12
CA VAL A 508 12.04 46.30 17.97
C VAL A 508 12.85 46.04 16.71
N LEU A 509 12.47 45.01 15.97
CA LEU A 509 13.14 44.55 14.77
C LEU A 509 12.20 44.71 13.58
N ARG A 510 12.74 45.08 12.42
CA ARG A 510 12.03 45.01 11.14
C ARG A 510 12.75 44.03 10.23
N PHE A 511 12.01 43.03 9.76
CA PHE A 511 12.44 42.16 8.68
C PHE A 511 11.78 42.61 7.39
N THR A 512 12.54 42.62 6.30
CA THR A 512 12.02 42.84 4.96
C THR A 512 12.59 41.81 4.00
N ALA A 513 11.78 41.33 3.06
CA ALA A 513 12.25 40.59 1.91
C ALA A 513 11.83 41.31 0.63
N ALA A 514 12.68 41.30 -0.38
CA ALA A 514 12.38 41.82 -1.71
C ALA A 514 12.83 40.82 -2.77
N LEU A 515 12.01 40.66 -3.80
CA LEU A 515 12.37 39.99 -5.03
C LEU A 515 13.39 40.85 -5.79
N SER A 516 14.36 40.22 -6.46
CA SER A 516 15.21 40.94 -7.39
C SER A 516 14.41 41.37 -8.62
N ASP A 517 14.62 42.60 -9.07
CA ASP A 517 14.02 43.18 -10.29
C ASP A 517 14.36 42.40 -11.57
#